data_AF-A0A7V9DL48-F1
#
_entry.id   AF-A0A7V9DL48-F1
#
_cell.length_a   1.000
_cell.length_b   1.000
_cell.length_c   1.000
_cell.angle_alpha   90.00
_cell.angle_beta   90.00
_cell.angle_gamma   90.00
#
_symmetry.space_group_name_H-M   'P 1'
#
loop_
_entity.id
_entity.type
_entity.pdbx_description
1 polymer ?
#
loop_
_entity_poly.entity_id
_entity_poly.type
_entity_poly.pdbx_seq_one_letter_code
_entity_poly.pdbx_strand_id
1 'polypeptide(L)' 'MTEDEKYISALIERWAKAVHAGDLDGVLADHASDIVMFDVPPPNEGVRGIDAYRATWPPFFEWQRKGASFEIVSLD' A
#
# COMPACT_ATOMS: atom_id res chain seq x y z
N MET A 1 16.68 -8.60 15.50
CA MET A 1 16.37 -8.20 14.12
C MET A 1 17.64 -7.82 13.38
N THR A 2 17.75 -8.24 12.13
CA THR A 2 18.79 -7.82 11.19
C THR A 2 18.60 -6.34 10.80
N GLU A 3 19.60 -5.73 10.18
CA GLU A 3 19.45 -4.37 9.64
C GLU A 3 18.41 -4.32 8.51
N ASP A 4 18.34 -5.37 7.68
CA ASP A 4 17.35 -5.48 6.61
C ASP A 4 15.92 -5.54 7.18
N GLU A 5 15.71 -6.33 8.23
CA GLU A 5 14.40 -6.41 8.91
C GLU A 5 13.97 -5.04 9.43
N LYS A 6 14.86 -4.30 10.10
CA LYS A 6 14.56 -2.95 10.60
C LYS A 6 14.22 -1.99 9.45
N TYR A 7 14.97 -2.07 8.34
CA TYR A 7 14.74 -1.24 7.17
C TYR A 7 13.35 -1.51 6.56
N ILE A 8 12.99 -2.79 6.40
CA ILE A 8 11.69 -3.20 5.84
C ILE A 8 10.55 -2.81 6.78
N SER A 9 10.65 -3.01 8.10
CA SER A 9 9.63 -2.55 9.06
C SER A 9 9.40 -1.04 8.94
N ALA A 10 10.48 -0.24 8.86
CA ALA A 10 10.37 1.19 8.69
C ALA A 10 9.72 1.59 7.36
N LEU A 11 9.96 0.83 6.28
CA LEU A 11 9.32 1.04 4.97
C LEU A 11 7.81 0.78 5.06
N ILE A 12 7.39 -0.33 5.66
CA ILE A 12 5.98 -0.69 5.85
C ILE A 12 5.24 0.37 6.69
N GLU A 13 5.85 0.84 7.79
CA GLU A 13 5.25 1.87 8.64
C GLU A 13 5.06 3.21 7.90
N ARG A 14 6.04 3.64 7.10
CA ARG A 14 5.91 4.86 6.30
C ARG A 14 4.82 4.72 5.25
N TRP A 15 4.77 3.58 4.57
CA TRP A 15 3.74 3.27 3.59
C TRP A 15 2.35 3.29 4.23
N ALA A 16 2.15 2.63 5.38
CA ALA A 16 0.85 2.62 6.06
C ALA A 16 0.39 4.01 6.52
N LYS A 17 1.34 4.90 6.90
CA LYS A 17 1.05 6.31 7.20
C LYS A 17 0.59 7.07 5.95
N ALA A 18 1.24 6.85 4.80
CA ALA A 18 0.83 7.47 3.54
C ALA A 18 -0.57 6.99 3.12
N VAL A 19 -0.84 5.68 3.25
CA VAL A 19 -2.17 5.11 3.01
C VAL A 19 -3.22 5.80 3.86
N HIS A 20 -3.02 5.88 5.18
CA HIS A 20 -3.95 6.55 6.09
C HIS A 20 -4.19 8.03 5.76
N ALA A 21 -3.15 8.73 5.30
CA ALA A 21 -3.25 10.13 4.93
C ALA A 21 -3.95 10.34 3.56
N GLY A 22 -4.21 9.27 2.81
CA GLY A 22 -4.63 9.36 1.41
C GLY A 22 -3.56 9.95 0.49
N ASP A 23 -2.29 9.86 0.89
CA ASP A 23 -1.13 10.35 0.15
C ASP A 23 -0.72 9.33 -0.91
N LEU A 24 -1.27 9.50 -2.12
CA LEU A 24 -1.03 8.58 -3.23
C LEU A 24 0.44 8.57 -3.66
N ASP A 25 1.14 9.69 -3.60
CA ASP A 25 2.54 9.73 -4.04
C ASP A 25 3.43 9.04 -3.00
N GLY A 26 3.15 9.22 -1.70
CA GLY A 26 3.81 8.48 -0.62
C GLY A 26 3.54 6.97 -0.67
N VAL A 27 2.34 6.56 -1.06
CA VAL A 27 1.98 5.14 -1.25
C VAL A 27 2.81 4.49 -2.37
N LEU A 28 3.12 5.21 -3.44
CA LEU A 28 3.81 4.68 -4.60
C LEU A 28 5.35 4.76 -4.51
N ALA A 29 5.87 5.62 -3.63
CA ALA A 29 7.27 6.04 -3.61
C ALA A 29 8.30 4.88 -3.58
N ASP A 30 8.00 3.82 -2.83
CA ASP A 30 8.91 2.69 -2.61
C ASP A 30 8.51 1.43 -3.40
N HIS A 31 7.61 1.56 -4.40
CA HIS A 31 7.19 0.44 -5.25
C HIS A 31 8.00 0.36 -6.55
N ALA A 32 8.30 -0.87 -6.97
CA ALA A 32 8.90 -1.11 -8.27
C ALA A 32 7.93 -0.74 -9.40
N SER A 33 8.46 -0.22 -10.51
CA SER A 33 7.65 0.19 -11.66
C SER A 33 6.86 -0.97 -12.29
N ASP A 34 7.36 -2.19 -12.13
CA ASP A 34 6.81 -3.45 -12.65
C ASP A 34 6.08 -4.27 -11.57
N ILE A 35 5.63 -3.64 -10.48
CA ILE A 35 4.86 -4.26 -9.40
C ILE A 35 3.76 -5.19 -9.93
N VAL A 36 3.62 -6.34 -9.27
CA VAL A 36 2.48 -7.24 -9.42
C VAL A 36 1.77 -7.32 -8.09
N MET A 37 0.55 -6.78 -8.03
CA MET A 37 -0.28 -6.79 -6.83
C MET A 37 -1.49 -7.70 -7.05
N PHE A 38 -1.74 -8.59 -6.09
CA PHE A 38 -3.00 -9.32 -5.98
C PHE A 38 -3.83 -8.68 -4.86
N ASP A 39 -5.11 -8.41 -5.14
CA ASP A 39 -6.03 -7.78 -4.21
C ASP A 39 -7.39 -8.47 -4.26
N VAL A 40 -8.29 -8.12 -3.34
CA VAL A 40 -9.64 -8.68 -3.22
C VAL A 40 -10.54 -8.26 -4.40
N PRO A 41 -10.55 -6.99 -4.86
CA PRO A 41 -11.31 -6.61 -6.04
C PRO A 41 -10.69 -7.22 -7.32
N PRO A 42 -11.51 -7.45 -8.38
CA PRO A 42 -10.99 -7.82 -9.69
C PRO A 42 -9.90 -6.84 -10.18
N PRO A 43 -8.93 -7.30 -11.00
CA PRO A 43 -8.86 -8.60 -11.67
C PRO A 43 -8.19 -9.71 -10.84
N ASN A 44 -8.71 -10.94 -10.95
CA ASN A 44 -8.17 -12.12 -10.26
C ASN A 44 -6.74 -12.51 -10.72
N GLU A 45 -6.35 -12.06 -11.93
CA GLU A 45 -4.99 -12.29 -12.47
C GLU A 45 -3.95 -11.30 -11.93
N GLY A 46 -4.38 -10.41 -11.04
CA GLY A 46 -3.57 -9.37 -10.42
C GLY A 46 -3.44 -8.11 -11.29
N VAL A 47 -3.01 -7.04 -10.64
CA VAL A 47 -2.72 -5.73 -11.23
C VAL A 47 -1.23 -5.67 -11.54
N ARG A 48 -0.86 -5.20 -12.73
CA ARG A 48 0.52 -5.21 -13.23
C ARG A 48 0.97 -3.82 -13.66
N GLY A 49 2.10 -3.39 -13.13
CA GLY A 49 2.69 -2.09 -13.38
C GLY A 49 2.17 -0.99 -12.46
N ILE A 50 3.02 0.01 -12.21
CA ILE A 50 2.76 1.06 -11.22
C ILE A 50 1.54 1.92 -11.54
N ASP A 51 1.25 2.17 -12.82
CA ASP A 51 0.07 2.95 -13.23
C ASP A 51 -1.23 2.22 -12.94
N ALA A 52 -1.26 0.90 -13.18
CA ALA A 52 -2.42 0.07 -12.89
C ALA A 52 -2.62 -0.07 -11.38
N TYR A 53 -1.54 -0.22 -10.62
CA TYR A 53 -1.57 -0.21 -9.15
C TYR A 53 -2.05 1.13 -8.61
N ARG A 54 -1.57 2.27 -9.15
CA ARG A 54 -2.05 3.62 -8.77
C ARG A 54 -3.57 3.76 -8.92
N ALA A 55 -4.15 3.13 -9.94
CA ALA A 55 -5.59 3.19 -10.19
C ALA A 55 -6.45 2.41 -9.19
N THR A 56 -5.89 1.53 -8.36
CA THR A 56 -6.65 0.76 -7.36
C THR A 56 -6.95 1.56 -6.09
N TRP A 57 -6.16 2.59 -5.81
CA TRP A 57 -6.21 3.34 -4.55
C TRP A 57 -7.41 4.28 -4.35
N PRO A 58 -7.92 5.02 -5.36
CA PRO A 58 -8.97 6.01 -5.11
C PRO A 58 -10.24 5.45 -4.44
N PRO A 59 -10.80 4.29 -4.84
CA PRO A 59 -11.93 3.68 -4.16
C PRO A 59 -11.63 3.31 -2.70
N PHE A 60 -10.41 2.84 -2.41
CA PHE A 60 -9.99 2.50 -1.05
C PHE A 60 -9.91 3.74 -0.15
N PHE A 61 -9.35 4.85 -0.66
CA PHE A 61 -9.32 6.11 0.08
C PHE A 61 -10.72 6.68 0.31
N GLU A 62 -11.65 6.52 -0.63
CA GLU A 62 -13.06 6.88 -0.40
C GLU A 62 -13.70 6.08 0.73
N TRP A 63 -13.39 4.78 0.81
CA TRP A 63 -13.86 3.92 1.89
C TRP A 63 -13.26 4.33 3.24
N GLN A 64 -11.95 4.61 3.32
CA GLN A 64 -11.30 5.10 4.53
C GLN A 64 -11.90 6.41 5.05
N ARG A 65 -12.16 7.37 4.15
CA ARG A 65 -12.79 8.65 4.50
C ARG A 65 -14.18 8.52 5.13
N LYS A 66 -14.84 7.37 5.00
CA LYS A 66 -16.14 7.07 5.63
C LYS A 66 -16.01 6.57 7.07
N GLY A 67 -14.81 6.62 7.66
CA GLY A 67 -14.55 6.24 9.05
C GLY A 67 -14.07 4.79 9.20
N ALA A 68 -13.53 4.19 8.14
CA ALA A 68 -12.90 2.88 8.24
C ALA A 68 -11.50 2.96 8.87
N SER A 69 -10.99 1.83 9.34
CA SER A 69 -9.67 1.70 9.99
C SER A 69 -8.74 0.84 9.15
N PHE A 70 -7.44 1.17 9.13
CA PHE A 70 -6.42 0.48 8.35
C PHE A 70 -5.12 0.31 9.14
N GLU A 71 -5.13 -0.44 10.24
CA GLU A 71 -3.99 -0.47 11.18
C GLU A 71 -3.02 -1.63 10.93
N ILE A 72 -1.74 -1.37 11.19
CA ILE A 72 -0.72 -2.43 11.35
C ILE A 72 -0.97 -3.09 12.71
N VAL A 73 -1.19 -4.41 12.72
CA VAL A 73 -1.43 -5.17 13.96
C VAL A 73 -0.14 -5.75 14.55
N SER A 74 0.79 -6.22 13.71
CA SER A 74 2.09 -6.78 14.10
C SER A 74 3.06 -6.72 12.93
N LEU A 75 4.36 -6.55 13.22
CA LEU A 75 5.50 -6.66 12.30
C LEU A 75 6.58 -7.60 12.86
N ASP A 76 6.21 -8.44 13.83
CA ASP A 76 7.13 -9.26 14.63
C ASP A 76 7.55 -10.56 13.94
#